data_AF-A0A7S1ZD37-F1
#
_entry.id   AF-A0A7S1ZD37-F1
#
_cell.length_a   1.000
_cell.length_b   1.000
_cell.length_c   1.000
_cell.angle_alpha   90.00
_cell.angle_beta   90.00
_cell.angle_gamma   90.00
#
_symmetry.space_group_name_H-M   'P 1'
#
loop_
_entity.id
_entity.type
_entity.pdbx_description
1 polymer ?
#
loop_
_entity_poly.entity_id
_entity_poly.type
_entity_poly.pdbx_seq_one_letter_code
_entity_poly.pdbx_strand_id
1 'polypeptide(L)'
;DGPGWGDAAMGRAGPPPPNSGRGLQLTRVTQDPATGQLRFKKEEVRSQVFRPGWNQPTMSLAEYGDREVARAIEREEKQKRAEAENKLKPRRYEQLLKDGMEDNADLVDKSAKLDREWDDWKDENPRGSGNKLGDRGDRNF
;
A
#
# COMPACT_ATOMS: atom_id res chain seq x y z
N ASP A 1 44.62 -13.59 -24.64
CA ASP A 1 43.43 -14.45 -24.78
C ASP A 1 42.36 -14.05 -23.78
N GLY A 2 41.44 -13.20 -24.19
CA GLY A 2 40.21 -12.89 -23.46
C GLY A 2 39.08 -12.88 -24.48
N PRO A 3 38.00 -13.67 -24.32
CA PRO A 3 36.98 -13.75 -25.35
C PRO A 3 36.16 -12.45 -25.37
N GLY A 4 36.28 -11.74 -26.49
CA GLY A 4 35.44 -10.60 -26.83
C GLY A 4 34.01 -11.06 -27.10
N TRP A 5 33.06 -10.47 -26.41
CA TRP A 5 31.64 -10.63 -26.70
C TRP A 5 31.30 -9.75 -27.89
N GLY A 6 31.38 -10.36 -29.07
CA GLY A 6 31.01 -9.75 -30.33
C GLY A 6 29.50 -9.55 -30.46
N ASP A 7 29.15 -8.42 -31.07
CA ASP A 7 27.85 -8.05 -31.59
C ASP A 7 27.11 -9.21 -32.26
N ALA A 8 25.99 -9.65 -31.68
CA ALA A 8 25.05 -10.55 -32.36
C ALA A 8 23.64 -10.48 -31.76
N ALA A 9 22.91 -9.40 -32.05
CA ALA A 9 21.45 -9.43 -31.98
C ALA A 9 20.83 -8.30 -32.80
N MET A 10 21.01 -8.31 -34.12
CA MET A 10 19.99 -7.70 -34.97
C MET A 10 18.72 -8.52 -34.79
N GLY A 11 17.85 -8.04 -33.90
CA GLY A 11 16.54 -8.59 -33.66
C GLY A 11 15.80 -8.69 -34.98
N ARG A 12 15.62 -9.91 -35.48
CA ARG A 12 14.63 -10.18 -36.52
C ARG A 12 13.31 -9.75 -35.90
N ALA A 13 12.76 -8.63 -36.36
CA ALA A 13 11.40 -8.25 -36.02
C ALA A 13 10.53 -9.45 -36.35
N GLY A 14 10.00 -10.09 -35.31
CA GLY A 14 9.05 -11.18 -35.48
C GLY A 14 7.89 -10.69 -36.34
N PRO A 15 7.21 -11.59 -37.08
CA PRO A 15 6.04 -11.20 -37.84
C PRO A 15 5.08 -10.44 -36.92
N PRO A 16 4.44 -9.35 -37.39
CA PRO A 16 3.51 -8.60 -36.57
C PRO A 16 2.45 -9.55 -36.03
N PRO A 17 2.03 -9.39 -34.76
CA PRO A 17 1.01 -10.25 -34.18
C PRO A 17 -0.21 -10.28 -35.10
N PRO A 18 -0.83 -11.45 -35.32
CA PRO A 18 -2.01 -11.54 -36.17
C PRO A 18 -3.05 -10.54 -35.69
N ASN A 19 -3.61 -9.77 -36.63
CA ASN A 19 -4.60 -8.73 -36.36
C ASN A 19 -5.73 -9.30 -35.47
N SER A 20 -5.69 -8.94 -34.19
CA SER A 20 -6.55 -9.44 -33.10
C SER A 20 -7.99 -8.94 -33.18
N GLY A 21 -8.35 -8.23 -34.27
CA GLY A 21 -9.71 -7.77 -34.54
C GLY A 21 -10.65 -8.83 -35.13
N ARG A 22 -10.14 -9.94 -35.68
CA ARG A 22 -10.98 -11.04 -36.21
C ARG A 22 -11.05 -12.18 -35.20
N GLY A 23 -12.26 -12.69 -34.95
CA GLY A 23 -12.46 -13.83 -34.05
C GLY A 23 -11.71 -15.08 -34.51
N LEU A 24 -11.41 -16.01 -33.59
CA LEU A 24 -10.79 -17.28 -33.97
C LEU A 24 -11.80 -18.11 -34.78
N GLN A 25 -11.44 -18.49 -35.99
CA GLN A 25 -12.28 -19.35 -36.83
C GLN A 25 -12.04 -20.81 -36.44
N LEU A 26 -13.00 -21.43 -35.76
CA LEU A 26 -12.98 -22.83 -35.34
C LEU A 26 -13.79 -23.66 -36.33
N THR A 27 -13.20 -24.70 -36.91
CA THR A 27 -13.95 -25.68 -37.70
C THR A 27 -14.19 -26.93 -36.85
N ARG A 28 -15.44 -27.15 -36.44
CA ARG A 28 -15.86 -28.35 -35.72
C ARG A 28 -16.23 -29.44 -36.73
N VAL A 29 -15.58 -30.59 -36.61
CA VAL A 29 -15.86 -31.79 -37.42
C VAL A 29 -16.60 -32.80 -36.54
N THR A 30 -17.83 -33.17 -36.91
CA THR A 30 -18.63 -34.17 -36.19
C THR A 30 -19.05 -35.28 -37.15
N GLN A 31 -18.93 -36.53 -36.73
CA GLN A 31 -19.39 -37.68 -37.51
C GLN A 31 -20.84 -38.02 -37.13
N ASP A 32 -21.69 -38.23 -38.14
CA ASP A 32 -23.06 -38.69 -37.94
C ASP A 32 -23.07 -40.16 -37.50
N PRO A 33 -23.61 -40.49 -36.31
CA PRO A 33 -23.57 -41.86 -35.79
C PRO A 33 -24.44 -42.84 -36.58
N ALA A 34 -25.43 -42.37 -37.35
CA ALA A 34 -26.31 -43.25 -38.13
C ALA A 34 -25.81 -43.50 -39.56
N THR A 35 -25.10 -42.54 -40.15
CA THR A 35 -24.70 -42.58 -41.58
C THR A 35 -23.19 -42.59 -41.79
N GLY A 36 -22.40 -42.34 -40.73
CA GLY A 36 -20.94 -42.26 -40.79
C GLY A 36 -20.39 -41.02 -41.50
N GLN A 37 -21.25 -40.14 -42.03
CA GLN A 37 -20.84 -38.95 -42.79
C GLN A 37 -20.23 -37.88 -41.88
N LEU A 38 -19.14 -37.26 -42.34
CA LEU A 38 -18.50 -36.13 -41.65
C LEU A 38 -19.24 -34.83 -41.95
N ARG A 39 -19.65 -34.13 -40.89
CA ARG A 39 -20.28 -32.81 -40.93
C ARG A 39 -19.27 -31.77 -40.46
N PHE A 40 -19.11 -30.71 -41.23
CA PHE A 40 -18.20 -29.61 -40.93
C PHE A 40 -19.00 -28.36 -40.57
N LYS A 41 -18.71 -27.75 -39.41
CA LYS A 41 -19.32 -26.49 -38.98
C LYS A 41 -18.24 -25.46 -38.70
N LYS A 42 -18.30 -24.33 -39.40
CA LYS A 42 -17.44 -23.17 -39.15
C LYS A 42 -18.07 -22.31 -38.06
N GLU A 43 -17.35 -22.04 -36.99
CA GLU A 43 -17.75 -21.23 -35.84
C GLU A 43 -16.74 -20.11 -35.65
N GLU A 44 -17.19 -18.86 -35.42
CA GLU A 44 -16.30 -17.73 -35.15
C GLU A 44 -16.33 -17.41 -33.64
N VAL A 45 -15.20 -17.65 -32.97
CA VAL A 45 -15.03 -17.35 -31.54
C VAL A 45 -14.70 -15.87 -31.40
N ARG A 46 -15.55 -15.13 -30.69
CA ARG A 46 -15.38 -13.70 -30.43
C ARG A 46 -13.99 -13.39 -29.85
N SER A 47 -13.37 -12.31 -30.32
CA SER A 47 -12.02 -11.86 -29.88
C SER A 47 -11.91 -11.45 -28.40
N GLN A 48 -13.01 -11.44 -27.66
CA GLN A 48 -13.08 -10.92 -26.29
C GLN A 48 -13.18 -11.99 -25.19
N VAL A 49 -13.12 -13.28 -25.54
CA VAL A 49 -13.36 -14.40 -24.59
C VAL A 49 -12.27 -14.54 -23.51
N PHE A 50 -11.09 -13.94 -23.71
CA PHE A 50 -9.96 -14.04 -22.77
C PHE A 50 -9.48 -12.68 -22.22
N ARG A 51 -10.35 -11.67 -22.22
CA ARG A 51 -10.01 -10.38 -21.59
C ARG A 51 -10.23 -10.50 -20.07
N PRO A 52 -9.29 -10.01 -19.24
CA PRO A 52 -9.54 -9.90 -17.81
C PRO A 52 -10.80 -9.07 -17.53
N GLY A 53 -11.64 -9.53 -16.60
CA GLY A 53 -12.87 -8.84 -16.22
C GLY A 53 -12.66 -7.57 -15.38
N TRP A 54 -11.41 -7.16 -15.17
CA TRP A 54 -11.03 -5.98 -14.40
C TRP A 54 -10.18 -5.01 -15.24
N ASN A 55 -10.22 -3.74 -14.83
CA ASN A 55 -9.42 -2.69 -15.44
C ASN A 55 -7.94 -3.00 -15.29
N GLN A 56 -7.22 -3.02 -16.42
CA GLN A 56 -5.78 -3.26 -16.42
C GLN A 56 -5.03 -2.02 -15.94
N PRO A 57 -3.88 -2.18 -15.26
CA PRO A 57 -2.97 -1.08 -14.97
C PRO A 57 -2.60 -0.35 -16.26
N THR A 58 -2.67 0.98 -16.23
CA THR A 58 -2.32 1.83 -17.39
C THR A 58 -0.84 2.21 -17.42
N MET A 59 -0.07 1.82 -16.40
CA MET A 59 1.35 2.12 -16.25
C MET A 59 2.17 0.83 -16.19
N SER A 60 3.44 0.92 -16.54
CA SER A 60 4.35 -0.23 -16.46
C SER A 60 4.75 -0.54 -15.02
N LEU A 61 5.25 -1.77 -14.79
CA LEU A 61 5.73 -2.18 -13.47
C LEU A 61 6.92 -1.31 -13.01
N ALA A 62 7.81 -0.94 -13.93
CA ALA A 62 8.95 -0.07 -13.65
C ALA A 62 8.49 1.33 -13.23
N GLU A 63 7.57 1.94 -14.00
CA GLU A 63 6.98 3.24 -13.67
C GLU A 63 6.28 3.24 -12.30
N TYR A 64 5.61 2.14 -11.96
CA TYR A 64 5.01 1.98 -10.64
C TYR A 64 6.09 1.89 -9.54
N GLY A 65 7.16 1.15 -9.78
CA GLY A 65 8.30 1.06 -8.87
C GLY A 65 8.91 2.42 -8.57
N ASP A 66 9.17 3.23 -9.61
CA ASP A 66 9.72 4.58 -9.45
C ASP A 66 8.80 5.48 -8.61
N ARG A 67 7.48 5.37 -8.79
CA ARG A 67 6.49 6.11 -8.00
C ARG A 67 6.47 5.68 -6.54
N GLU A 68 6.58 4.38 -6.26
CA GLU A 68 6.61 3.88 -4.89
C GLU A 68 7.90 4.28 -4.16
N VAL A 69 9.04 4.28 -4.85
CA VAL A 69 10.31 4.78 -4.29
C VAL A 69 10.20 6.27 -3.97
N ALA A 70 9.67 7.08 -4.89
CA ALA A 70 9.46 8.52 -4.65
C ALA A 70 8.54 8.78 -3.43
N ARG A 71 7.45 8.02 -3.31
CA ARG A 71 6.53 8.09 -2.16
C ARG A 71 7.19 7.65 -0.85
N ALA A 72 8.06 6.64 -0.91
CA ALA A 72 8.80 6.18 0.26
C ALA A 72 9.74 7.27 0.77
N ILE A 73 10.48 7.92 -0.14
CA ILE A 73 11.37 9.05 0.18
C ILE A 73 10.54 10.22 0.77
N GLU A 74 9.44 10.60 0.13
CA GLU A 74 8.56 11.68 0.63
C GLU A 74 8.04 11.37 2.04
N ARG A 75 7.62 10.11 2.29
CA ARG A 75 7.16 9.69 3.62
C ARG A 75 8.29 9.76 4.64
N GLU A 76 9.49 9.32 4.30
CA GLU A 76 10.66 9.38 5.18
C GLU A 76 11.03 10.82 5.51
N GLU A 77 11.07 11.71 4.52
CA GLU A 77 11.34 13.14 4.72
C GLU A 77 10.28 13.79 5.61
N LYS A 78 9.01 13.49 5.36
CA LYS A 78 7.89 13.99 6.18
C LYS A 78 8.00 13.48 7.61
N GLN A 79 8.37 12.22 7.81
CA GLN A 79 8.58 11.65 9.13
C GLN A 79 9.75 12.30 9.85
N LYS A 80 10.92 12.43 9.21
CA LYS A 80 12.09 13.13 9.78
C LYS A 80 11.77 14.56 10.18
N ARG A 81 11.04 15.29 9.32
CA ARG A 81 10.59 16.64 9.61
C ARG A 81 9.63 16.67 10.81
N ALA A 82 8.64 15.78 10.83
CA ALA A 82 7.69 15.69 11.93
C ALA A 82 8.40 15.33 13.25
N GLU A 83 9.39 14.44 13.23
CA GLU A 83 10.21 14.10 14.40
C GLU A 83 11.02 15.30 14.89
N ALA A 84 11.68 16.04 14.00
CA ALA A 84 12.42 17.25 14.34
C ALA A 84 11.51 18.34 14.95
N GLU A 85 10.36 18.58 14.33
CA GLU A 85 9.35 19.52 14.86
C GLU A 85 8.81 19.06 16.21
N ASN A 86 8.62 17.75 16.41
CA ASN A 86 8.10 17.20 17.66
C ASN A 86 9.11 17.26 18.81
N LYS A 87 10.42 17.20 18.53
CA LYS A 87 11.46 17.44 19.55
C LYS A 87 11.42 18.86 20.12
N LEU A 88 10.97 19.83 19.32
CA LEU A 88 10.85 21.24 19.72
C LEU A 88 9.50 21.55 20.39
N LYS A 89 8.58 20.58 20.46
CA LYS A 89 7.30 20.80 21.12
C LYS A 89 7.47 20.74 22.64
N PRO A 90 6.72 21.59 23.38
CA PRO A 90 6.61 21.48 24.82
C PRO A 90 6.16 20.08 25.22
N ARG A 91 6.89 19.48 26.17
CA ARG A 91 6.62 18.16 26.74
C ARG A 91 6.83 18.23 28.24
N ARG A 92 6.47 17.14 28.92
CA ARG A 92 6.75 16.93 30.35
C ARG A 92 8.24 17.04 30.65
N TYR A 93 8.60 17.56 31.81
CA TYR A 93 10.00 17.67 32.21
C TYR A 93 10.75 16.33 32.20
N GLU A 94 10.09 15.24 32.65
CA GLU A 94 10.67 13.87 32.60
C GLU A 94 11.03 13.42 31.18
N GLN A 95 10.28 13.84 30.17
CA GLN A 95 10.56 13.50 28.78
C GLN A 95 11.73 14.32 28.23
N LEU A 96 11.87 15.58 28.64
CA LEU A 96 13.03 16.41 28.29
C LEU A 96 14.33 15.82 28.84
N LEU A 97 14.33 15.33 30.10
CA LEU A 97 15.47 14.64 30.69
C LEU A 97 15.87 13.37 29.92
N LYS A 98 14.89 12.58 29.48
CA LYS A 98 15.14 11.37 28.69
C LYS A 98 15.75 11.69 27.32
N ASP A 99 15.33 12.80 26.72
CA ASP A 99 15.79 13.25 25.41
C ASP A 99 17.09 14.11 25.50
N GLY A 100 17.62 14.39 26.71
CA GLY A 100 18.84 15.19 26.94
C GLY A 100 18.67 16.68 26.62
N MET A 101 17.46 17.22 26.81
CA MET A 101 17.05 18.57 26.43
C MET A 101 16.71 19.45 27.64
N GLU A 102 17.11 19.03 28.84
CA GLU A 102 16.88 19.73 30.11
C GLU A 102 17.55 21.10 30.21
N ASP A 103 18.62 21.32 29.44
CA ASP A 103 19.36 22.59 29.44
C ASP A 103 18.67 23.67 28.57
N ASN A 104 17.65 23.31 27.79
CA ASN A 104 16.93 24.27 26.95
C ASN A 104 15.90 25.05 27.77
N ALA A 105 16.28 26.25 28.23
CA ALA A 105 15.47 27.12 29.07
C ALA A 105 14.04 27.38 28.53
N ASP A 106 13.89 27.55 27.22
CA ASP A 106 12.58 27.79 26.59
C ASP A 106 11.68 26.55 26.64
N LEU A 107 12.26 25.35 26.53
CA LEU A 107 11.50 24.10 26.66
C LEU A 107 11.15 23.82 28.11
N VAL A 108 12.05 24.12 29.05
CA VAL A 108 11.84 23.94 30.49
C VAL A 108 10.74 24.85 31.03
N ASP A 109 10.69 26.13 30.64
CA ASP A 109 9.60 27.03 31.07
C ASP A 109 8.24 26.54 30.54
N LYS A 110 8.21 26.08 29.29
CA LYS A 110 6.97 25.53 28.69
C LYS A 110 6.59 24.19 29.32
N SER A 111 7.54 23.34 29.69
CA SER A 111 7.25 22.09 30.41
C SER A 111 6.67 22.36 31.79
N ALA A 112 7.20 23.35 32.51
CA ALA A 112 6.68 23.72 33.82
C ALA A 112 5.21 24.20 33.76
N LYS A 113 4.82 24.88 32.68
CA LYS A 113 3.41 25.26 32.44
C LYS A 113 2.54 24.03 32.18
N LEU A 114 2.97 23.13 31.31
CA LEU A 114 2.25 21.88 31.02
C LEU A 114 2.09 20.98 32.25
N ASP A 115 3.11 20.93 33.12
CA ASP A 115 3.06 20.12 34.33
C ASP A 115 2.00 20.64 35.31
N ARG A 116 1.91 21.98 35.47
CA ARG A 116 0.84 22.62 36.26
C ARG A 116 -0.54 22.36 35.67
N GLU A 117 -0.71 22.60 34.37
CA GLU A 117 -2.01 22.36 33.69
C GLU A 117 -2.47 20.91 33.83
N TRP A 118 -1.53 19.97 33.85
CA TRP A 118 -1.87 18.57 34.08
C TRP A 118 -2.25 18.26 35.53
N ASP A 119 -1.57 18.88 36.49
CA ASP A 119 -1.93 18.73 37.90
C ASP A 119 -3.33 19.30 38.15
N ASP A 120 -3.63 20.49 37.62
CA ASP A 120 -4.96 21.10 37.63
C ASP A 120 -6.01 20.16 37.01
N TRP A 121 -5.70 19.60 35.84
CA TRP A 121 -6.59 18.64 35.18
C TRP A 121 -6.80 17.38 36.02
N LYS A 122 -5.76 16.82 36.66
CA LYS A 122 -5.91 15.63 37.53
C LYS A 122 -6.76 15.92 38.76
N ASP A 123 -6.64 17.12 39.32
CA ASP A 123 -7.44 17.54 40.47
C ASP A 123 -8.92 17.64 40.10
N GLU A 124 -9.23 18.12 38.89
CA GLU A 124 -10.58 18.11 38.31
C GLU A 124 -11.05 16.70 37.90
N ASN A 125 -10.12 15.78 37.62
CA ASN A 125 -10.38 14.43 37.15
C ASN A 125 -9.90 13.37 38.16
N PRO A 126 -10.51 13.30 39.36
CA PRO A 126 -10.08 12.38 40.39
C PRO A 126 -10.22 10.94 39.92
N ARG A 127 -9.19 10.15 40.22
CA ARG A 127 -9.10 8.75 39.78
C ARG A 127 -10.33 7.97 40.26
N GLY A 128 -11.03 7.31 39.33
CA GLY A 128 -12.23 6.53 39.63
C GLY A 128 -13.55 7.31 39.55
N SER A 129 -13.55 8.58 39.12
CA SER A 129 -14.77 9.36 38.82
C SER A 129 -15.72 8.64 37.85
N GLY A 130 -15.19 7.88 36.89
CA GLY A 130 -15.97 7.10 35.92
C GLY A 130 -16.44 5.72 36.38
N ASN A 131 -15.91 5.17 37.49
CA ASN A 131 -16.23 3.80 37.95
C ASN A 131 -17.18 3.77 39.16
N LYS A 132 -17.87 4.88 39.45
CA LYS A 132 -18.81 5.02 40.58
C LYS A 132 -20.16 4.32 40.36
N LEU A 133 -20.42 3.77 39.17
CA LEU A 133 -21.65 3.01 38.88
C LEU A 133 -21.54 1.50 39.19
N GLY A 134 -20.47 1.06 39.84
CA GLY A 134 -20.13 -0.35 40.06
C GLY A 134 -20.32 -0.89 41.48
N ASP A 135 -20.87 -0.11 42.43
CA ASP A 135 -21.19 -0.61 43.78
C ASP A 135 -22.67 -1.00 43.92
N ARG A 136 -23.30 -1.40 42.80
CA ARG A 136 -24.41 -2.35 42.88
C ARG A 136 -23.80 -3.73 42.96
N GLY A 137 -23.40 -4.09 44.18
CA GLY A 137 -22.85 -5.40 44.49
C GLY A 137 -23.64 -6.49 43.77
N ASP A 138 -22.92 -7.29 43.00
CA ASP A 138 -23.40 -8.57 42.51
C ASP A 138 -23.51 -9.49 43.74
N ARG A 139 -24.60 -9.30 44.49
CA ARG A 139 -24.97 -10.07 45.68
C ARG A 139 -25.49 -11.43 45.21
N ASN A 140 -24.62 -12.26 44.65
CA ASN A 140 -24.95 -13.63 44.24
C ASN A 140 -23.69 -14.53 44.26
N PHE A 141 -22.94 -14.53 45.36
CA PHE A 141 -22.09 -15.66 45.78
C PHE A 141 -22.02 -15.67 47.31
#